data_AF-A0A0D2TXM9-F1
#
_entry.id   AF-A0A0D2TXM9-F1
#
_cell.length_a   1.000
_cell.length_b   1.000
_cell.length_c   1.000
_cell.angle_alpha   90.00
_cell.angle_beta   90.00
_cell.angle_gamma   90.00
#
_symmetry.space_group_name_H-M   'P 1'
#
loop_
_entity.id
_entity.type
_entity.pdbx_description
1 polymer ?
#
loop_
_entity_poly.entity_id
_entity_poly.type
_entity_poly.pdbx_seq_one_letter_code
_entity_poly.pdbx_strand_id
1 'polypeptide(L)'
;MQMESQMEAVKVEGFGPDSEVEDLGRCVDEISTTVSRLEQRVNDVEQFYLTTDNMELTITKSASAFKEKVKEKQLTGLEKQQQEASQREAAALKRMQELMRQFATILRQITQHKWAHPFMHPVDVEGLGLHDYYEIVQKPMDFGTIKSKMEAKDGTGYKNVREIYSDVRLVFKNAMKYNDERHDVHIMAKTLLEKFEEKWLQLLPKVAEEVSVYLGMMNFNW
;
A
#
# COMPACT_ATOMS: atom_id res chain seq x y z
N MET A 1 27.38 66.44 20.46
CA MET A 1 28.12 65.31 21.07
C MET A 1 27.90 64.13 20.14
N GLN A 2 28.91 63.82 19.34
CA GLN A 2 28.97 62.68 18.43
C GLN A 2 28.77 61.37 19.20
N MET A 3 27.99 60.45 18.63
CA MET A 3 28.22 59.01 18.80
C MET A 3 27.84 58.33 17.48
N GLU A 4 28.79 58.33 16.55
CA GLU A 4 28.96 57.28 15.54
C GLU A 4 29.60 56.07 16.23
N SER A 5 29.06 54.87 16.03
CA SER A 5 29.70 53.55 16.21
C SER A 5 28.60 52.48 16.16
N GLN A 6 28.56 51.43 15.35
CA GLN A 6 29.41 50.87 14.28
C GLN A 6 28.45 49.99 13.45
N MET A 7 28.42 50.14 12.13
CA MET A 7 27.88 49.11 11.23
C MET A 7 29.01 48.11 11.01
N GLU A 8 28.89 46.93 11.60
CA GLU A 8 29.75 45.79 11.28
C GLU A 8 29.30 45.25 9.92
N ALA A 9 30.15 45.40 8.92
CA ALA A 9 29.93 44.83 7.60
C ALA A 9 29.96 43.30 7.71
N VAL A 10 28.78 42.69 7.59
CA VAL A 10 28.68 41.23 7.38
C VAL A 10 29.36 40.94 6.04
N LYS A 11 30.53 40.30 6.14
CA LYS A 11 31.25 39.75 5.00
C LYS A 11 30.37 38.66 4.41
N VAL A 12 29.71 38.95 3.29
CA VAL A 12 29.06 37.93 2.47
C VAL A 12 30.19 37.05 1.94
N GLU A 13 30.41 35.91 2.57
CA GLU A 13 31.19 34.86 1.95
C GLU A 13 30.42 34.42 0.71
N GLY A 14 30.94 34.78 -0.45
CA GLY A 14 30.40 34.31 -1.72
C GLY A 14 30.48 32.80 -1.74
N PHE A 15 29.33 32.13 -1.72
CA PHE A 15 29.21 30.79 -2.25
C PHE A 15 29.57 30.89 -3.74
N GLY A 16 30.79 30.46 -4.07
CA GLY A 16 31.23 30.37 -5.44
C GLY A 16 30.35 29.37 -6.20
N PRO A 17 30.08 29.60 -7.50
CA PRO A 17 29.30 28.69 -8.34
C PRO A 17 29.96 27.30 -8.51
N ASP A 18 31.15 27.09 -7.96
CA ASP A 18 31.93 25.87 -8.11
C ASP A 18 31.41 24.69 -7.27
N SER A 19 30.74 24.89 -6.13
CA SER A 19 30.31 23.75 -5.29
C SER A 19 29.09 23.00 -5.85
N GLU A 20 28.16 23.71 -6.49
CA GLU A 20 27.00 23.09 -7.15
C GLU A 20 27.40 22.36 -8.45
N VAL A 21 28.41 22.89 -9.16
CA VAL A 21 28.94 22.28 -10.39
C VAL A 21 29.75 21.02 -10.06
N GLU A 22 30.50 21.01 -8.95
CA GLU A 22 31.19 19.82 -8.45
C GLU A 22 30.21 18.73 -7.97
N ASP A 23 29.13 19.11 -7.30
CA ASP A 23 28.08 18.17 -6.89
C ASP A 23 27.30 17.59 -8.08
N LEU A 24 27.05 18.41 -9.11
CA LEU A 24 26.47 17.93 -10.36
C LEU A 24 27.44 17.00 -11.10
N GLY A 25 28.74 17.31 -11.11
CA GLY A 25 29.79 16.48 -11.69
C GLY A 25 29.85 15.09 -11.03
N ARG A 26 29.81 15.04 -9.69
CA ARG A 26 29.72 13.77 -8.95
C ARG A 26 28.46 12.98 -9.31
N CYS A 27 27.32 13.66 -9.44
CA CYS A 27 26.06 13.01 -9.82
C CYS A 27 26.14 12.42 -11.24
N VAL A 28 26.73 13.16 -12.20
CA VAL A 28 26.93 12.69 -13.57
C VAL A 28 27.85 11.47 -13.62
N ASP A 29 28.93 11.45 -12.84
CA ASP A 29 29.84 10.29 -12.77
C ASP A 29 29.16 9.04 -12.18
N GLU A 30 28.31 9.22 -11.17
CA GLU A 30 27.53 8.15 -10.55
C GLU A 30 26.46 7.60 -11.51
N ILE A 31 25.81 8.48 -12.27
CA ILE A 31 24.87 8.11 -13.34
C ILE A 31 25.61 7.36 -14.44
N SER A 32 26.76 7.86 -14.91
CA SER A 32 27.55 7.23 -15.96
C SER A 32 28.01 5.83 -15.55
N THR A 33 28.47 5.68 -14.30
CA THR A 33 28.86 4.37 -13.73
C THR A 33 27.67 3.41 -13.67
N THR A 34 26.50 3.93 -13.31
CA THR A 34 25.27 3.13 -13.25
C THR A 34 24.80 2.70 -14.64
N VAL A 35 24.90 3.57 -15.64
CA VAL A 35 24.58 3.25 -17.05
C VAL A 35 25.49 2.14 -17.56
N SER A 36 26.81 2.26 -17.40
CA SER A 36 27.74 1.20 -17.84
C SER A 36 27.47 -0.15 -17.14
N ARG A 37 27.11 -0.13 -15.86
CA ARG A 37 26.71 -1.35 -15.13
C ARG A 37 25.41 -1.96 -15.67
N LEU A 38 24.43 -1.14 -16.04
CA LEU A 38 23.18 -1.61 -16.61
C LEU A 38 23.39 -2.17 -18.02
N GLU A 39 24.19 -1.51 -18.85
CA GLU A 39 24.59 -1.99 -20.17
C GLU A 39 25.26 -3.36 -20.09
N GLN A 40 26.19 -3.54 -19.14
CA GLN A 40 26.81 -4.84 -18.90
C GLN A 40 25.78 -5.91 -18.51
N ARG A 41 24.84 -5.60 -17.60
CA ARG A 41 23.80 -6.55 -17.19
C ARG A 41 22.83 -6.91 -18.30
N VAL A 42 22.51 -5.96 -19.19
CA VAL A 42 21.68 -6.23 -20.38
C VAL A 42 22.42 -7.16 -21.33
N ASN A 43 23.71 -6.91 -21.57
CA ASN A 43 24.54 -7.78 -22.40
C ASN A 43 24.67 -9.18 -21.78
N ASP A 44 24.81 -9.30 -20.46
CA ASP A 44 24.88 -10.61 -19.78
C ASP A 44 23.57 -11.40 -19.93
N VAL A 45 22.42 -10.71 -19.86
CA VAL A 45 21.10 -11.34 -20.10
C VAL A 45 20.94 -11.75 -21.57
N GLU A 46 21.38 -10.91 -22.50
CA GLU A 46 21.36 -11.23 -23.93
C GLU A 46 22.26 -12.45 -24.24
N GLN A 47 23.47 -12.49 -23.68
CA GLN A 47 24.36 -13.65 -23.78
C GLN A 47 23.76 -14.89 -23.12
N PHE A 48 23.03 -14.75 -22.01
CA PHE A 48 22.35 -15.88 -21.38
C PHE A 48 21.33 -16.53 -22.33
N TYR A 49 20.50 -15.73 -23.03
CA TYR A 49 19.54 -16.27 -23.99
C TYR A 49 20.21 -16.83 -25.25
N LEU A 50 21.22 -16.16 -25.80
CA LEU A 50 21.98 -16.66 -26.94
C LEU A 50 22.75 -17.96 -26.62
N THR A 51 23.23 -18.10 -25.39
CA THR A 51 23.92 -19.31 -24.92
C THR A 51 22.93 -20.44 -24.65
N THR A 52 21.73 -20.11 -24.15
CA THR A 52 20.65 -21.08 -23.90
C THR A 52 20.15 -21.68 -25.22
N ASP A 53 19.99 -20.86 -26.27
CA ASP A 53 19.62 -21.32 -27.62
C ASP A 53 20.76 -22.15 -28.28
N ASN A 54 22.02 -21.78 -28.06
CA ASN A 54 23.18 -22.54 -28.57
C ASN A 54 23.43 -23.87 -27.82
N MET A 55 23.11 -23.93 -26.52
CA MET A 55 23.15 -25.16 -25.73
C MET A 55 22.05 -26.14 -26.18
N GLU A 56 20.96 -25.62 -26.75
CA GLU A 56 19.89 -26.40 -27.37
C GLU A 56 20.36 -27.09 -28.67
N LEU A 57 21.25 -26.44 -29.44
CA LEU A 57 21.80 -26.92 -30.72
C LEU A 57 23.03 -27.84 -30.62
N THR A 58 23.76 -27.84 -29.50
CA THR A 58 25.02 -28.63 -29.40
C THR A 58 24.82 -30.05 -28.85
N ILE A 59 23.72 -30.31 -28.12
CA ILE A 59 23.43 -31.62 -27.52
C ILE A 59 22.59 -32.52 -28.47
N THR A 60 22.72 -32.41 -29.79
CA THR A 60 21.96 -33.25 -30.76
C THR A 60 22.81 -33.98 -31.78
N LYS A 61 24.11 -34.19 -31.52
CA LYS A 61 24.95 -35.08 -32.35
C LYS A 61 25.39 -36.39 -31.70
N SER A 62 25.03 -36.68 -30.46
CA SER A 62 25.30 -37.99 -29.86
C SER A 62 24.36 -38.30 -28.68
N ALA A 63 23.17 -38.82 -28.99
CA ALA A 63 22.29 -39.65 -28.15
C ALA A 63 20.82 -39.44 -28.54
N SER A 64 20.46 -39.96 -29.72
CA SER A 64 19.08 -40.21 -30.11
C SER A 64 18.44 -41.21 -29.14
N ALA A 65 17.51 -40.74 -28.29
CA ALA A 65 16.37 -41.46 -27.67
C ALA A 65 15.93 -40.90 -26.29
N PHE A 66 16.67 -39.97 -25.66
CA PHE A 66 16.35 -39.52 -24.28
C PHE A 66 15.89 -38.07 -24.13
N LYS A 67 15.82 -37.27 -25.21
CA LYS A 67 15.69 -35.81 -25.12
C LYS A 67 14.29 -35.24 -25.36
N GLU A 68 13.40 -35.96 -26.02
CA GLU A 68 12.01 -35.54 -26.28
C GLU A 68 11.15 -35.63 -25.00
N LYS A 69 11.34 -36.70 -24.24
CA LYS A 69 10.54 -37.03 -23.04
C LYS A 69 10.80 -36.12 -21.83
N VAL A 70 11.88 -35.32 -21.85
CA VAL A 70 12.30 -34.44 -20.74
C VAL A 70 11.79 -33.01 -20.93
N LYS A 71 11.80 -32.46 -22.16
CA LYS A 71 11.22 -31.15 -22.45
C LYS A 71 9.69 -31.13 -22.35
N GLU A 72 9.04 -32.19 -22.83
CA GLU A 72 7.59 -32.34 -22.72
C GLU A 72 7.12 -32.49 -21.25
N LYS A 73 7.91 -33.19 -20.42
CA LYS A 73 7.68 -33.28 -18.96
C LYS A 73 7.94 -31.97 -18.20
N GLN A 74 8.89 -31.15 -18.66
CA GLN A 74 9.17 -29.84 -18.05
C GLN A 74 8.13 -28.78 -18.43
N LEU A 75 7.69 -28.74 -19.69
CA LEU A 75 6.65 -27.82 -20.17
C LEU A 75 5.29 -28.11 -19.48
N THR A 76 4.91 -29.39 -19.40
CA THR A 76 3.69 -29.81 -18.68
C THR A 76 3.76 -29.55 -17.16
N GLY A 77 4.96 -29.55 -16.57
CA GLY A 77 5.18 -29.21 -15.17
C GLY A 77 4.95 -27.71 -14.88
N LEU A 78 5.46 -26.84 -15.77
CA LEU A 78 5.26 -25.39 -15.68
C LEU A 78 3.80 -24.99 -15.89
N GLU A 79 3.12 -25.59 -16.88
CA GLU A 79 1.69 -25.36 -17.12
C GLU A 79 0.84 -25.81 -15.92
N LYS A 80 1.18 -26.95 -15.31
CA LYS A 80 0.50 -27.43 -14.10
C LYS A 80 0.73 -26.49 -12.91
N GLN A 81 1.97 -26.00 -12.71
CA GLN A 81 2.28 -25.03 -11.65
C GLN A 81 1.53 -23.71 -11.84
N GLN A 82 1.45 -23.21 -13.08
CA GLN A 82 0.73 -21.97 -13.40
C GLN A 82 -0.78 -22.13 -13.17
N GLN A 83 -1.34 -23.28 -13.55
CA GLN A 83 -2.75 -23.62 -13.30
C GLN A 83 -3.06 -23.69 -11.80
N GLU A 84 -2.19 -24.33 -11.01
CA GLU A 84 -2.33 -24.39 -9.54
C GLU A 84 -2.20 -23.01 -8.88
N ALA A 85 -1.27 -22.16 -9.36
CA ALA A 85 -1.11 -20.80 -8.85
C ALA A 85 -2.36 -19.95 -9.12
N SER A 86 -2.89 -20.00 -10.34
CA SER A 86 -4.12 -19.30 -10.72
C SER A 86 -5.33 -19.75 -9.90
N GLN A 87 -5.45 -21.06 -9.63
CA GLN A 87 -6.51 -21.59 -8.76
C GLN A 87 -6.39 -21.11 -7.31
N ARG A 88 -5.16 -21.05 -6.77
CA ARG A 88 -4.91 -20.55 -5.41
C ARG A 88 -5.24 -19.07 -5.29
N GLU A 89 -4.85 -18.26 -6.27
CA GLU A 89 -5.18 -16.83 -6.33
C GLU A 89 -6.69 -16.61 -6.41
N ALA A 90 -7.39 -17.32 -7.30
CA ALA A 90 -8.84 -17.25 -7.40
C ALA A 90 -9.55 -17.65 -6.08
N ALA A 91 -9.02 -18.64 -5.36
CA ALA A 91 -9.53 -19.02 -4.05
C ALA A 91 -9.29 -17.92 -2.99
N ALA A 92 -8.11 -17.28 -3.01
CA ALA A 92 -7.78 -16.16 -2.12
C ALA A 92 -8.68 -14.94 -2.35
N LEU A 93 -8.96 -14.61 -3.61
CA LEU A 93 -9.91 -13.55 -3.96
C LEU A 93 -11.32 -13.85 -3.42
N LYS A 94 -11.81 -15.08 -3.57
CA LYS A 94 -13.12 -15.49 -3.03
C LYS A 94 -13.16 -15.39 -1.51
N ARG A 95 -12.11 -15.82 -0.80
CA ARG A 95 -12.03 -15.70 0.66
C ARG A 95 -11.99 -14.24 1.11
N MET A 96 -11.23 -13.38 0.41
CA MET A 96 -11.22 -11.95 0.70
C MET A 96 -12.60 -11.31 0.48
N GLN A 97 -13.30 -11.64 -0.61
CA GLN A 97 -14.67 -11.17 -0.86
C GLN A 97 -15.63 -11.57 0.26
N GLU A 98 -15.50 -12.78 0.78
CA GLU A 98 -16.30 -13.25 1.91
C GLU A 98 -15.98 -12.49 3.21
N LEU A 99 -14.69 -12.20 3.47
CA LEU A 99 -14.29 -11.33 4.59
C LEU A 99 -14.87 -9.92 4.44
N MET A 100 -14.87 -9.36 3.24
CA MET A 100 -15.46 -8.04 2.94
C MET A 100 -16.97 -8.04 3.23
N ARG A 101 -17.68 -9.11 2.87
CA ARG A 101 -19.11 -9.27 3.17
C ARG A 101 -19.39 -9.38 4.67
N GLN A 102 -18.56 -10.13 5.40
CA GLN A 102 -18.65 -10.23 6.87
C GLN A 102 -18.38 -8.87 7.52
N PHE A 103 -17.36 -8.15 7.05
CA PHE A 103 -17.03 -6.81 7.52
C PHE A 103 -18.18 -5.82 7.25
N ALA A 104 -18.80 -5.87 6.06
CA ALA A 104 -19.97 -5.04 5.75
C ALA A 104 -21.12 -5.26 6.75
N THR A 105 -21.28 -6.49 7.25
CA THR A 105 -22.26 -6.79 8.31
C THR A 105 -21.89 -6.17 9.65
N ILE A 106 -20.61 -6.20 10.03
CA ILE A 106 -20.11 -5.51 11.23
C ILE A 106 -20.38 -4.00 11.09
N LEU A 107 -19.99 -3.39 9.97
CA LEU A 107 -20.20 -1.97 9.71
C LEU A 107 -21.69 -1.62 9.79
N ARG A 108 -22.56 -2.42 9.18
CA ARG A 108 -24.02 -2.22 9.25
C ARG A 108 -24.51 -2.14 10.70
N GLN A 109 -24.10 -3.08 11.55
CA GLN A 109 -24.47 -3.11 12.97
C GLN A 109 -24.01 -1.85 13.72
N ILE A 110 -22.81 -1.34 13.41
CA ILE A 110 -22.30 -0.09 14.00
C ILE A 110 -23.12 1.11 13.49
N THR A 111 -23.37 1.20 12.18
CA THR A 111 -24.15 2.33 11.60
C THR A 111 -25.63 2.35 11.98
N GLN A 112 -26.18 1.23 12.48
CA GLN A 112 -27.54 1.15 13.00
C GLN A 112 -27.65 1.51 14.49
N HIS A 113 -26.52 1.72 15.17
CA HIS A 113 -26.55 2.15 16.57
C HIS A 113 -27.14 3.55 16.69
N LYS A 114 -27.92 3.81 17.75
CA LYS A 114 -28.57 5.12 18.02
C LYS A 114 -27.61 6.32 18.11
N TRP A 115 -26.31 6.06 18.29
CA TRP A 115 -25.26 7.09 18.38
C TRP A 115 -24.43 7.22 17.08
N ALA A 116 -24.80 6.52 16.02
CA ALA A 116 -24.04 6.55 14.77
C ALA A 116 -24.25 7.85 13.96
N HIS A 117 -25.35 8.57 14.22
CA HIS A 117 -25.80 9.70 13.39
C HIS A 117 -24.71 10.75 13.08
N PRO A 118 -23.91 11.23 14.05
CA PRO A 118 -22.86 12.24 13.77
C PRO A 118 -21.78 11.78 12.78
N PHE A 119 -21.68 10.47 12.55
CA PHE A 119 -20.62 9.84 11.76
C PHE A 119 -21.11 9.36 10.39
N MET A 120 -22.38 9.61 10.05
CA MET A 120 -23.00 9.08 8.83
C MET A 120 -22.63 9.85 7.56
N HIS A 121 -22.23 11.11 7.71
CA HIS A 121 -21.90 12.03 6.63
C HIS A 121 -20.63 12.82 6.97
N PRO A 122 -19.94 13.40 5.97
CA PRO A 122 -18.85 14.33 6.22
C PRO A 122 -19.26 15.43 7.21
N VAL A 123 -18.33 15.86 8.06
CA VAL A 123 -18.59 16.95 9.02
C VAL A 123 -18.90 18.23 8.24
N ASP A 124 -20.06 18.83 8.50
CA ASP A 124 -20.48 20.12 7.96
C ASP A 124 -19.75 21.26 8.69
N VAL A 125 -18.48 21.47 8.32
CA VAL A 125 -17.63 22.47 8.98
C VAL A 125 -18.15 23.90 8.82
N GLU A 126 -18.78 24.21 7.68
CA GLU A 126 -19.35 25.55 7.42
C GLU A 126 -20.63 25.75 8.23
N GLY A 127 -21.57 24.81 8.16
CA GLY A 127 -22.84 24.90 8.90
C GLY A 127 -22.67 24.88 10.41
N LEU A 128 -21.59 24.28 10.92
CA LEU A 128 -21.26 24.24 12.34
C LEU A 128 -20.27 25.34 12.78
N GLY A 129 -19.73 26.14 11.85
CA GLY A 129 -18.76 27.20 12.16
C GLY A 129 -17.41 26.70 12.69
N LEU A 130 -16.96 25.53 12.25
CA LEU A 130 -15.74 24.86 12.71
C LEU A 130 -14.52 25.29 11.89
N HIS A 131 -14.06 26.52 12.10
CA HIS A 131 -12.99 27.14 11.30
C HIS A 131 -11.63 26.44 11.42
N ASP A 132 -11.38 25.74 12.52
CA ASP A 132 -10.13 25.04 12.83
C ASP A 132 -10.15 23.54 12.47
N TYR A 133 -11.26 23.02 11.94
CA TYR A 133 -11.46 21.59 11.77
C TYR A 133 -10.38 20.93 10.91
N TYR A 134 -10.04 21.52 9.76
CA TYR A 134 -9.04 20.97 8.85
C TYR A 134 -7.59 21.22 9.31
N GLU A 135 -7.37 22.11 10.28
CA GLU A 135 -6.06 22.27 10.92
C GLU A 135 -5.79 21.10 11.89
N ILE A 136 -6.85 20.65 12.58
CA ILE A 136 -6.77 19.57 13.56
C ILE A 136 -6.95 18.19 12.90
N VAL A 137 -7.91 18.05 11.99
CA VAL A 137 -8.28 16.81 11.31
C VAL A 137 -7.74 16.79 9.88
N GLN A 138 -6.62 16.09 9.69
CA GLN A 138 -5.90 16.06 8.41
C GLN A 138 -6.58 15.22 7.32
N LYS A 139 -7.24 14.13 7.71
CA LYS A 139 -7.94 13.22 6.78
C LYS A 139 -9.36 12.99 7.28
N PRO A 140 -10.34 13.84 6.89
CA PRO A 140 -11.75 13.64 7.21
C PRO A 140 -12.23 12.27 6.71
N MET A 141 -13.15 11.66 7.46
CA MET A 141 -13.75 10.37 7.11
C MET A 141 -15.10 10.19 7.81
N ASP A 142 -16.02 9.50 7.15
CA ASP A 142 -17.36 9.21 7.63
C ASP A 142 -17.88 7.88 7.05
N PHE A 143 -18.96 7.34 7.61
CA PHE A 143 -19.52 6.06 7.16
C PHE A 143 -20.15 6.10 5.78
N GLY A 144 -20.64 7.26 5.32
CA GLY A 144 -21.13 7.43 3.95
C GLY A 144 -20.01 7.24 2.95
N THR A 145 -18.89 7.96 3.14
CA THR A 145 -17.68 7.83 2.32
C THR A 145 -17.14 6.40 2.31
N ILE A 146 -17.09 5.74 3.47
CA ILE A 146 -16.66 4.34 3.56
C ILE A 146 -17.58 3.42 2.77
N LYS A 147 -18.90 3.57 2.90
CA LYS A 147 -19.88 2.75 2.15
C LYS A 147 -19.74 2.94 0.65
N SER A 148 -19.66 4.19 0.18
CA SER A 148 -19.45 4.49 -1.24
C SER A 148 -18.17 3.85 -1.78
N LYS A 149 -17.08 3.89 -1.02
CA LYS A 149 -15.81 3.25 -1.41
C LYS A 149 -15.86 1.71 -1.36
N MET A 150 -16.66 1.12 -0.48
CA MET A 150 -16.90 -0.33 -0.49
C MET A 150 -17.70 -0.79 -1.72
N GLU A 151 -18.55 0.07 -2.27
CA GLU A 151 -19.46 -0.23 -3.39
C GLU A 151 -18.89 0.19 -4.76
N ALA A 152 -17.72 0.83 -4.78
CA ALA A 152 -17.05 1.29 -6.00
C ALA A 152 -16.75 0.14 -6.98
N LYS A 153 -17.08 0.33 -8.26
CA LYS A 153 -16.96 -0.68 -9.33
C LYS A 153 -15.88 -0.37 -10.36
N ASP A 154 -15.27 0.81 -10.28
CA ASP A 154 -14.26 1.36 -11.17
C ASP A 154 -12.81 0.99 -10.76
N GLY A 155 -12.67 0.15 -9.72
CA GLY A 155 -11.37 -0.27 -9.20
C GLY A 155 -10.77 0.67 -8.14
N THR A 156 -11.43 1.78 -7.78
CA THR A 156 -10.98 2.65 -6.68
C THR A 156 -11.44 2.18 -5.30
N GLY A 157 -12.17 1.07 -5.25
CA GLY A 157 -12.67 0.48 -4.02
C GLY A 157 -11.58 -0.11 -3.14
N TYR A 158 -11.98 -0.51 -1.94
CA TYR A 158 -11.07 -1.17 -0.99
C TYR A 158 -10.59 -2.52 -1.51
N LYS A 159 -9.29 -2.78 -1.37
CA LYS A 159 -8.68 -4.05 -1.84
C LYS A 159 -8.79 -5.17 -0.82
N ASN A 160 -8.90 -4.81 0.46
CA ASN A 160 -8.98 -5.76 1.56
C ASN A 160 -9.66 -5.13 2.78
N VAL A 161 -10.11 -5.99 3.71
CA VAL A 161 -10.84 -5.58 4.92
C VAL A 161 -10.04 -4.68 5.88
N ARG A 162 -8.69 -4.72 5.84
CA ARG A 162 -7.88 -3.89 6.74
C ARG A 162 -7.91 -2.42 6.33
N GLU A 163 -8.06 -2.14 5.05
CA GLU A 163 -8.23 -0.76 4.57
C GLU A 163 -9.56 -0.18 5.08
N ILE A 164 -10.65 -0.96 5.03
CA ILE A 164 -11.94 -0.54 5.61
C ILE A 164 -11.82 -0.34 7.12
N TYR A 165 -11.19 -1.31 7.82
CA TYR A 165 -10.94 -1.20 9.26
C TYR A 165 -10.19 0.08 9.63
N SER A 166 -9.16 0.44 8.87
CA SER A 166 -8.40 1.66 9.08
C SER A 166 -9.26 2.91 8.94
N ASP A 167 -10.06 3.00 7.88
CA ASP A 167 -10.92 4.17 7.65
C ASP A 167 -12.07 4.24 8.68
N VAL A 168 -12.64 3.11 9.13
CA VAL A 168 -13.63 3.09 10.23
C VAL A 168 -13.03 3.62 11.55
N ARG A 169 -11.81 3.19 11.91
CA ARG A 169 -11.13 3.73 13.10
C ARG A 169 -10.81 5.20 12.96
N LEU A 170 -10.49 5.66 11.74
CA LEU A 170 -10.20 7.06 11.47
C LEU A 170 -11.39 7.95 11.77
N VAL A 171 -12.63 7.53 11.43
CA VAL A 171 -13.87 8.24 11.80
C VAL A 171 -13.88 8.57 13.30
N PHE A 172 -13.70 7.55 14.14
CA PHE A 172 -13.76 7.72 15.60
C PHE A 172 -12.55 8.46 16.16
N LYS A 173 -11.35 8.20 15.64
CA LYS A 173 -10.13 8.89 16.06
C LYS A 173 -10.19 10.39 15.76
N ASN A 174 -10.68 10.78 14.58
CA ASN A 174 -10.87 12.17 14.23
C ASN A 174 -11.87 12.84 15.16
N ALA A 175 -13.00 12.18 15.43
CA ALA A 175 -14.01 12.69 16.36
C ALA A 175 -13.44 12.90 17.77
N MET A 176 -12.72 11.93 18.31
CA MET A 176 -12.11 12.05 19.64
C MET A 176 -10.93 13.04 19.68
N LYS A 177 -10.23 13.24 18.56
CA LYS A 177 -9.14 14.22 18.46
C LYS A 177 -9.68 15.65 18.46
N TYR A 178 -10.76 15.89 17.73
CA TYR A 178 -11.33 17.23 17.59
C TYR A 178 -12.17 17.64 18.80
N ASN A 179 -12.90 16.70 19.40
CA ASN A 179 -13.83 16.98 20.48
C ASN A 179 -13.22 16.64 21.86
N ASP A 180 -13.42 17.51 22.85
CA ASP A 180 -13.05 17.26 24.25
C ASP A 180 -13.68 15.96 24.79
N GLU A 181 -13.00 15.30 25.73
CA GLU A 181 -13.45 14.01 26.30
C GLU A 181 -14.84 14.06 26.95
N ARG A 182 -15.28 15.23 27.40
CA ARG A 182 -16.61 15.44 28.00
C ARG A 182 -17.69 15.73 26.96
N HIS A 183 -17.32 16.01 25.71
CA HIS A 183 -18.26 16.30 24.65
C HIS A 183 -18.99 15.04 24.20
N ASP A 184 -20.29 15.14 23.94
CA ASP A 184 -21.14 14.00 23.58
C ASP A 184 -20.59 13.21 22.37
N VAL A 185 -20.10 13.91 21.34
CA VAL A 185 -19.53 13.28 20.14
C VAL A 185 -18.29 12.45 20.47
N HIS A 186 -17.46 12.89 21.43
CA HIS A 186 -16.30 12.12 21.89
C HIS A 186 -16.75 10.83 22.57
N ILE A 187 -17.70 10.93 23.50
CA ILE A 187 -18.25 9.79 24.24
C ILE A 187 -18.88 8.78 23.28
N MET A 188 -19.68 9.27 22.32
CA MET A 188 -20.30 8.45 21.28
C MET A 188 -19.24 7.73 20.43
N ALA A 189 -18.19 8.44 20.00
CA ALA A 189 -17.12 7.87 19.20
C ALA A 189 -16.37 6.77 19.96
N LYS A 190 -16.01 7.01 21.22
CA LYS A 190 -15.34 6.04 22.08
C LYS A 190 -16.16 4.76 22.26
N THR A 191 -17.45 4.90 22.61
CA THR A 191 -18.35 3.75 22.79
C THR A 191 -18.55 2.94 21.50
N LEU A 192 -18.70 3.62 20.36
CA LEU A 192 -18.86 2.92 19.08
C LEU A 192 -17.57 2.25 18.63
N LEU A 193 -16.42 2.88 18.87
CA LEU A 193 -15.11 2.28 18.60
C LEU A 193 -14.92 0.99 19.42
N GLU A 194 -15.23 0.99 20.71
CA GLU A 194 -15.14 -0.20 21.56
C GLU A 194 -16.01 -1.35 21.00
N LYS A 195 -17.28 -1.07 20.68
CA LYS A 195 -18.20 -2.06 20.06
C LYS A 195 -17.70 -2.56 18.70
N PHE A 196 -17.08 -1.69 17.92
CA PHE A 196 -16.52 -2.04 16.63
C PHE A 196 -15.30 -2.96 16.79
N GLU A 197 -14.37 -2.65 17.71
CA GLU A 197 -13.18 -3.46 17.97
C GLU A 197 -13.57 -4.84 18.52
N GLU A 198 -14.57 -4.94 19.40
CA GLU A 198 -15.11 -6.23 19.88
C GLU A 198 -15.57 -7.13 18.72
N LYS A 199 -16.27 -6.56 17.74
CA LYS A 199 -16.73 -7.30 16.54
C LYS A 199 -15.57 -7.61 15.61
N TRP A 200 -14.63 -6.69 15.45
CA TRP A 200 -13.42 -6.91 14.65
C TRP A 200 -12.59 -8.07 15.18
N LEU A 201 -12.44 -8.20 16.50
CA LEU A 201 -11.71 -9.31 17.13
C LEU A 201 -12.30 -10.68 16.78
N GLN A 202 -13.60 -10.78 16.52
CA GLN A 202 -14.24 -12.02 16.07
C GLN A 202 -13.90 -12.36 14.61
N LEU A 203 -13.62 -11.36 13.79
CA LEU A 203 -13.25 -11.53 12.37
C LEU A 203 -11.73 -11.69 12.20
N LEU A 204 -10.93 -11.10 13.08
CA LEU A 204 -9.48 -10.99 13.00
C LEU A 204 -8.75 -12.34 12.74
N PRO A 205 -9.11 -13.48 13.36
CA PRO A 205 -8.45 -14.75 13.08
C PRO A 205 -8.53 -15.15 11.59
N LYS A 206 -9.69 -14.96 10.96
CA LYS A 206 -9.89 -15.27 9.54
C LYS A 206 -9.10 -14.32 8.64
N VAL A 207 -8.98 -13.06 9.03
CA VAL A 207 -8.17 -12.06 8.31
C VAL A 207 -6.68 -12.38 8.42
N ALA A 208 -6.22 -12.82 9.60
CA ALA A 208 -4.84 -13.20 9.85
C ALA A 208 -4.44 -14.45 9.06
N GLU A 209 -5.31 -15.46 9.03
CA GLU A 209 -5.14 -16.66 8.21
C GLU A 209 -4.96 -16.30 6.73
N GLU A 210 -5.85 -15.46 6.17
CA GLU A 210 -5.75 -15.06 4.77
C GLU A 210 -4.43 -14.36 4.47
N VAL A 211 -3.97 -13.49 5.37
CA VAL A 211 -2.72 -12.75 5.17
C VAL A 211 -1.50 -13.65 5.33
N SER A 212 -1.54 -14.63 6.23
CA SER A 212 -0.51 -15.65 6.34
C SER A 212 -0.42 -16.48 5.07
N VAL A 213 -1.56 -16.81 4.44
CA VAL A 213 -1.61 -17.48 3.14
C VAL A 213 -0.98 -16.61 2.05
N TYR A 214 -1.30 -15.32 1.98
CA TYR A 214 -0.69 -14.40 1.01
C TYR A 214 0.82 -14.22 1.22
N LEU A 215 1.29 -14.08 2.46
CA LEU A 215 2.72 -13.98 2.77
C LEU A 215 3.44 -15.30 2.50
N GLY A 216 2.80 -16.43 2.80
CA GLY A 216 3.28 -17.76 2.42
C GLY A 216 3.46 -17.87 0.90
N MET A 217 2.49 -17.40 0.10
CA MET A 217 2.59 -17.38 -1.36
C MET A 217 3.76 -16.51 -1.86
N MET A 218 4.06 -15.39 -1.21
CA MET A 218 5.21 -14.55 -1.59
C MET A 218 6.56 -15.15 -1.19
N ASN A 219 6.60 -16.02 -0.18
CA ASN A 219 7.83 -16.64 0.33
C ASN A 219 8.27 -17.91 -0.43
N PHE A 220 7.48 -18.42 -1.37
CA PHE A 220 7.83 -19.60 -2.20
C PHE A 220 8.30 -19.24 -3.62
N ASN A 221 8.57 -17.97 -3.91
CA ASN A 221 9.13 -17.53 -5.19
C ASN A 221 10.63 -17.21 -5.08
N TRP A 222 11.47 -18.21 -4.78
CA TRP A 222 12.92 -18.21 -5.04
C TRP A 222 13.42 -19.64 -5.23
#